data_AF-C0E857-F1
#
_entry.id   AF-C0E857-F1
#
_cell.length_a   1.000
_cell.length_b   1.000
_cell.length_c   1.000
_cell.angle_alpha   90.00
_cell.angle_beta   90.00
_cell.angle_gamma   90.00
#
_symmetry.space_group_name_H-M   'P 1'
#
loop_
_entity.id
_entity.type
_entity.pdbx_description
1 polymer ?
#
loop_
_entity_poly.entity_id
_entity_poly.type
_entity_poly.pdbx_seq_one_letter_code
_entity_poly.pdbx_strand_id
1 'polypeptide(L)'
;MQKNIKEDKLICFWLKLIIRGENIDFKRLTNLLGICPTDTYKWNGTKNEEPLDAWYYRIKIESTEQLEALSLKFFDTISVVRKLKNDHNYKPEIVFCIHSDMAQIYFDLPKSIIKYLEKLEIPIAFSILSWGMVEDRND
;
A
#
# COMPACT_ATOMS: atom_id res chain seq x y z
N MET A 1 -40.84 -7.27 -3.02
CA MET A 1 -39.54 -7.63 -3.61
C MET A 1 -38.49 -6.69 -3.05
N GLN A 2 -37.81 -7.11 -1.99
CA GLN A 2 -36.68 -6.37 -1.43
C GLN A 2 -35.53 -6.45 -2.44
N LYS A 3 -35.09 -5.30 -2.97
CA LYS A 3 -33.83 -5.21 -3.71
C LYS A 3 -32.72 -5.53 -2.71
N ASN A 4 -31.98 -6.60 -2.98
CA ASN A 4 -30.66 -6.83 -2.40
C ASN A 4 -29.82 -5.59 -2.68
N ILE A 5 -29.69 -4.71 -1.69
CA ILE A 5 -28.62 -3.73 -1.64
C ILE A 5 -27.37 -4.58 -1.43
N LYS A 6 -26.55 -4.72 -2.47
CA LYS A 6 -25.18 -5.20 -2.30
C LYS A 6 -24.58 -4.33 -1.19
N GLU A 7 -24.08 -4.95 -0.13
CA GLU A 7 -23.23 -4.28 0.84
C GLU A 7 -22.03 -3.71 0.07
N ASP A 8 -22.17 -2.47 -0.39
CA ASP A 8 -21.10 -1.75 -1.06
C ASP A 8 -19.98 -1.58 -0.03
N LYS A 9 -18.78 -1.97 -0.43
CA LYS A 9 -17.58 -1.91 0.41
C LYS A 9 -17.31 -0.45 0.78
N LEU A 10 -17.80 -0.04 1.95
CA LEU A 10 -17.64 1.30 2.52
C LEU A 10 -16.16 1.68 2.70
N ILE A 11 -15.27 0.69 2.80
CA ILE A 11 -13.83 0.90 2.98
C ILE A 11 -13.05 -0.14 2.16
N CYS A 12 -12.07 0.32 1.38
CA CYS A 12 -11.09 -0.52 0.69
C CYS A 12 -9.69 -0.13 1.14
N PHE A 13 -8.86 -1.14 1.46
CA PHE A 13 -7.47 -0.92 1.82
C PHE A 13 -6.54 -1.45 0.72
N TRP A 14 -5.49 -0.70 0.42
CA TRP A 14 -4.34 -1.20 -0.32
C TRP A 14 -3.12 -1.13 0.57
N LEU A 15 -2.38 -2.23 0.63
CA LEU A 15 -1.07 -2.24 1.24
C LEU A 15 -0.04 -2.31 0.12
N LYS A 16 0.85 -1.31 0.06
CA LYS A 16 1.82 -1.14 -1.01
C LYS A 16 3.22 -1.12 -0.42
N LEU A 17 4.14 -1.82 -1.05
CA LEU A 17 5.56 -1.58 -0.96
C LEU A 17 5.95 -0.81 -2.20
N ILE A 18 6.63 0.32 -2.01
CA ILE A 18 7.18 1.13 -3.08
C ILE A 18 8.69 1.19 -2.85
N ILE A 19 9.46 0.85 -3.89
CA ILE A 19 10.92 1.03 -3.88
C ILE A 19 11.24 2.03 -4.96
N ARG A 20 11.68 3.24 -4.55
CA ARG A 20 12.07 4.31 -5.47
C ARG A 20 13.58 4.43 -5.55
N GLY A 21 14.10 4.90 -6.68
CA GLY A 21 15.54 4.99 -6.90
C GLY A 21 15.89 5.52 -8.28
N GLU A 22 17.13 5.96 -8.44
CA GLU A 22 17.65 6.40 -9.73
C GLU A 22 18.11 5.20 -10.55
N ASN A 23 17.71 5.12 -11.82
CA ASN A 23 18.14 4.09 -12.76
C ASN A 23 17.99 2.65 -12.23
N ILE A 24 16.85 2.33 -11.61
CA ILE A 24 16.59 1.00 -11.08
C ILE A 24 16.67 -0.04 -12.21
N ASP A 25 17.48 -1.08 -11.97
CA ASP A 25 17.39 -2.36 -12.69
C ASP A 25 16.30 -3.23 -12.03
N PHE A 26 15.10 -3.20 -12.61
CA PHE A 26 13.95 -3.92 -12.07
C PHE A 26 14.14 -5.44 -12.07
N LYS A 27 14.90 -6.00 -13.02
CA LYS A 27 15.13 -7.44 -13.09
C LYS A 27 16.05 -7.88 -11.97
N ARG A 28 17.13 -7.14 -11.73
CA ARG A 28 18.03 -7.38 -10.60
C ARG A 28 17.28 -7.22 -9.27
N LEU A 29 16.47 -6.17 -9.12
CA LEU A 29 15.70 -5.93 -7.91
C LEU A 29 14.70 -7.06 -7.63
N THR A 30 13.95 -7.48 -8.65
CA THR A 30 13.00 -8.61 -8.59
C THR A 30 13.71 -9.90 -8.14
N ASN A 31 14.88 -10.19 -8.72
CA ASN A 31 15.67 -11.37 -8.35
C ASN A 31 16.22 -11.30 -6.92
N LEU A 32 16.68 -10.11 -6.49
CA LEU A 32 17.21 -9.89 -5.13
C LEU A 32 16.14 -10.07 -4.06
N LEU A 33 14.93 -9.59 -4.35
CA LEU A 33 13.79 -9.69 -3.45
C LEU A 33 13.13 -11.08 -3.53
N GLY A 34 13.21 -11.76 -4.67
CA GLY A 34 12.47 -13.02 -4.90
C GLY A 34 10.96 -12.80 -4.95
N ILE A 35 10.51 -11.59 -5.24
CA ILE A 35 9.10 -11.16 -5.32
C ILE A 35 8.91 -10.52 -6.67
N CYS A 36 7.85 -10.88 -7.40
CA CYS A 36 7.49 -10.20 -8.64
C CYS A 36 6.75 -8.89 -8.33
N PRO A 37 7.08 -7.78 -9.01
CA PRO A 37 6.32 -6.55 -8.88
C PRO A 37 4.89 -6.76 -9.36
N THR A 38 3.97 -6.05 -8.72
CA THR A 38 2.65 -5.80 -9.30
C THR A 38 2.68 -4.74 -10.39
N ASP A 39 3.65 -3.82 -10.33
CA ASP A 39 3.82 -2.76 -11.32
C ASP A 39 5.25 -2.18 -11.27
N THR A 40 5.68 -1.56 -12.35
CA THR A 40 6.97 -0.86 -12.45
C THR A 40 6.83 0.41 -13.27
N TYR A 41 7.44 1.50 -12.81
CA TYR A 41 7.44 2.78 -13.48
C TYR A 41 8.88 3.23 -13.76
N LYS A 42 9.20 3.50 -15.03
CA LYS A 42 10.49 4.06 -15.45
C LYS A 42 10.33 5.55 -15.72
N TRP A 43 11.13 6.37 -15.06
CA TRP A 43 11.14 7.81 -15.31
C TRP A 43 11.69 8.10 -16.71
N ASN A 44 11.00 8.93 -17.49
CA ASN A 44 11.35 9.26 -18.88
C ASN A 44 11.64 10.76 -19.11
N GLY A 45 11.79 11.56 -18.05
CA GLY A 45 12.29 12.94 -18.15
C GLY A 45 11.25 14.05 -18.31
N THR A 46 9.94 13.78 -18.24
CA THR A 46 8.90 14.83 -18.36
C THR A 46 8.45 15.41 -17.01
N LYS A 47 8.83 16.69 -16.78
CA LYS A 47 8.67 17.51 -15.57
C LYS A 47 7.37 17.37 -14.76
N ASN A 48 7.53 17.05 -13.46
CA ASN A 48 6.95 17.70 -12.26
C ASN A 48 7.09 16.82 -10.99
N GLU A 49 7.62 15.62 -11.11
CA GLU A 49 7.85 14.67 -10.01
C GLU A 49 9.37 14.42 -9.81
N GLU A 50 9.77 13.94 -8.63
CA GLU A 50 11.16 13.51 -8.41
C GLU A 50 11.55 12.45 -9.46
N PRO A 51 12.73 12.53 -10.09
CA PRO A 51 13.13 11.70 -11.23
C PRO A 51 13.52 10.29 -10.77
N LEU A 52 12.55 9.55 -10.23
CA LEU A 52 12.76 8.25 -9.63
C LEU A 52 11.99 7.19 -10.40
N ASP A 53 12.70 6.13 -10.75
CA ASP A 53 12.07 4.88 -11.10
C ASP A 53 11.37 4.31 -9.86
N ALA A 54 10.29 3.56 -10.06
CA ALA A 54 9.55 2.97 -8.98
C ALA A 54 9.19 1.51 -9.27
N TRP A 55 9.41 0.66 -8.28
CA TRP A 55 9.02 -0.74 -8.27
C TRP A 55 7.93 -0.93 -7.21
N TYR A 56 6.81 -1.53 -7.60
CA TYR A 56 5.63 -1.65 -6.75
C TYR A 56 5.26 -3.09 -6.48
N TYR A 57 4.96 -3.40 -5.22
CA TYR A 57 4.26 -4.61 -4.83
C TYR A 57 3.05 -4.24 -3.98
N ARG A 58 1.84 -4.53 -4.47
CA ARG A 58 0.59 -4.16 -3.80
C ARG A 58 -0.34 -5.34 -3.59
N ILE A 59 -1.03 -5.34 -2.47
CA ILE A 59 -2.18 -6.22 -2.24
C ILE A 59 -3.42 -5.37 -1.95
N LYS A 60 -4.58 -5.89 -2.38
CA LYS A 60 -5.88 -5.32 -2.03
C LYS A 60 -6.44 -6.10 -0.85
N ILE A 61 -6.97 -5.38 0.12
CA ILE A 61 -7.66 -5.91 1.29
C ILE A 61 -9.09 -5.40 1.20
N GLU A 62 -10.03 -6.32 1.07
CA GLU A 62 -11.39 -6.00 0.65
C GLU A 62 -12.34 -5.75 1.82
N SER A 63 -11.93 -6.12 3.04
CA SER A 63 -12.69 -5.91 4.26
C SER A 63 -11.77 -5.81 5.47
N THR A 64 -12.28 -5.26 6.58
CA THR A 64 -11.53 -5.12 7.83
C THR A 64 -11.23 -6.47 8.48
N GLU A 65 -12.05 -7.50 8.28
CA GLU A 65 -11.77 -8.86 8.82
C GLU A 65 -10.54 -9.49 8.18
N GLN A 66 -10.21 -9.11 6.94
CA GLN A 66 -9.02 -9.60 6.22
C GLN A 66 -7.76 -8.81 6.55
N LEU A 67 -7.89 -7.65 7.19
CA LEU A 67 -6.81 -6.68 7.38
C LEU A 67 -5.60 -7.32 8.06
N GLU A 68 -5.81 -8.01 9.18
CA GLU A 68 -4.71 -8.60 9.94
C GLU A 68 -4.01 -9.71 9.16
N ALA A 69 -4.75 -10.73 8.73
CA ALA A 69 -4.20 -11.90 8.07
C ALA A 69 -3.45 -11.54 6.77
N LEU A 70 -4.02 -10.67 5.94
CA LEU A 70 -3.40 -10.26 4.68
C LEU A 70 -2.21 -9.31 4.89
N SER A 71 -2.28 -8.42 5.87
CA SER A 71 -1.15 -7.53 6.18
C SER A 71 0.04 -8.33 6.71
N LEU A 72 -0.18 -9.29 7.62
CA LEU A 72 0.89 -10.15 8.13
C LEU A 72 1.54 -10.95 7.00
N LYS A 73 0.75 -11.57 6.12
CA LYS A 73 1.27 -12.29 4.95
C LYS A 73 2.08 -11.37 4.02
N PHE A 74 1.61 -10.15 3.81
CA PHE A 74 2.35 -9.16 3.04
C PHE A 74 3.69 -8.81 3.70
N PHE A 75 3.71 -8.56 5.01
CA PHE A 75 4.94 -8.23 5.72
C PHE A 75 5.95 -9.38 5.76
N ASP A 76 5.48 -10.62 5.89
CA ASP A 76 6.32 -11.81 5.75
C ASP A 76 6.98 -11.84 4.37
N THR A 77 6.17 -11.60 3.32
CA THR A 77 6.64 -11.56 1.94
C THR A 77 7.70 -10.48 1.74
N ILE A 78 7.46 -9.27 2.23
CA ILE A 78 8.38 -8.13 2.04
C ILE A 78 9.48 -8.04 3.10
N SER A 79 9.56 -8.98 4.05
CA SER A 79 10.58 -8.98 5.12
C SER A 79 12.01 -8.96 4.58
N VAL A 80 12.22 -9.48 3.37
CA VAL A 80 13.49 -9.48 2.64
C VAL A 80 13.95 -8.08 2.22
N VAL A 81 13.04 -7.10 2.13
CA VAL A 81 13.34 -5.72 1.73
C VAL A 81 14.26 -5.02 2.70
N ARG A 82 14.32 -5.46 3.97
CA ARG A 82 15.30 -4.98 4.95
C ARG A 82 16.75 -5.10 4.45
N LYS A 83 17.04 -6.02 3.51
CA LYS A 83 18.35 -6.14 2.85
C LYS A 83 18.74 -4.88 2.08
N LEU A 84 17.77 -4.06 1.66
CA LEU A 84 17.97 -2.81 0.94
C LEU A 84 18.17 -1.60 1.86
N LYS A 85 18.02 -1.75 3.19
CA LYS A 85 18.06 -0.63 4.15
C LYS A 85 19.33 0.21 4.05
N ASN A 86 20.46 -0.42 3.73
CA ASN A 86 21.76 0.25 3.63
C ASN A 86 22.15 0.62 2.19
N ASP A 87 21.28 0.34 1.22
CA ASP A 87 21.54 0.71 -0.17
C ASP A 87 20.92 2.09 -0.44
N HIS A 88 21.77 3.11 -0.48
CA HIS A 88 21.35 4.49 -0.69
C HIS A 88 20.66 4.74 -2.04
N ASN A 89 20.79 3.80 -3.01
CA ASN A 89 20.10 3.90 -4.30
C ASN A 89 18.61 3.54 -4.19
N TYR A 90 18.20 2.85 -3.12
CA TYR A 90 16.83 2.42 -2.93
C TYR A 90 16.20 3.12 -1.73
N LYS A 91 15.01 3.67 -1.96
CA LYS A 91 14.16 4.28 -0.95
C LYS A 91 12.89 3.43 -0.80
N PRO A 92 12.94 2.35 0.01
CA PRO A 92 11.76 1.54 0.28
C PRO A 92 10.79 2.28 1.21
N GLU A 93 9.50 2.13 0.95
CA GLU A 93 8.41 2.71 1.75
C GLU A 93 7.22 1.75 1.73
N ILE A 94 6.56 1.59 2.88
CA ILE A 94 5.27 0.90 2.99
C ILE A 94 4.18 1.95 3.04
N VAL A 95 3.19 1.86 2.14
CA VAL A 95 2.06 2.78 2.09
C VAL A 95 0.77 2.02 2.34
N PHE A 96 0.04 2.44 3.38
CA PHE A 96 -1.35 2.05 3.61
C PHE A 96 -2.26 3.06 2.89
N CYS A 97 -2.91 2.64 1.81
CA CYS A 97 -3.93 3.45 1.16
C CYS A 97 -5.32 3.03 1.64
N ILE A 98 -6.12 4.00 2.06
CA ILE A 98 -7.49 3.80 2.54
C ILE A 98 -8.41 4.62 1.65
N HIS A 99 -9.33 3.96 0.97
CA HIS A 99 -10.37 4.60 0.20
C HIS A 99 -11.71 4.34 0.87
N SER A 100 -12.45 5.40 1.16
CA SER A 100 -13.79 5.30 1.75
C SER A 100 -14.71 6.38 1.21
N ASP A 101 -15.97 6.02 1.07
CA ASP A 101 -17.07 6.95 0.81
C ASP A 101 -17.59 7.61 2.10
N MET A 102 -17.11 7.20 3.28
CA MET A 102 -17.45 7.81 4.56
C MET A 102 -16.74 9.15 4.75
N ALA A 103 -17.46 10.15 5.29
CA ALA A 103 -16.90 11.46 5.63
C ALA A 103 -15.89 11.41 6.79
N GLN A 104 -16.01 10.40 7.67
CA GLN A 104 -15.07 10.14 8.74
C GLN A 104 -14.61 8.68 8.67
N ILE A 105 -13.30 8.47 8.73
CA ILE A 105 -12.70 7.13 8.76
C ILE A 105 -12.11 6.92 10.16
N TYR A 106 -12.53 5.84 10.81
CA TYR A 106 -11.91 5.33 12.02
C TYR A 106 -11.48 3.89 11.77
N PHE A 107 -10.23 3.57 12.11
CA PHE A 107 -9.73 2.19 12.08
C PHE A 107 -8.65 2.02 13.14
N ASP A 108 -8.60 0.82 13.71
CA ASP A 108 -7.54 0.41 14.62
C ASP A 108 -6.58 -0.54 13.89
N LEU A 109 -5.28 -0.31 14.05
CA LEU A 109 -4.28 -1.28 13.61
C LEU A 109 -4.11 -2.36 14.70
N PRO A 110 -4.27 -3.65 14.37
CA PRO A 110 -3.95 -4.74 15.26
C PRO A 110 -2.53 -4.61 15.84
N LYS A 111 -2.36 -4.93 17.13
CA LYS A 111 -1.05 -4.90 17.81
C LYS A 111 0.00 -5.76 17.12
N SER A 112 -0.42 -6.86 16.49
CA SER A 112 0.42 -7.74 15.68
C SER A 112 1.06 -7.01 14.50
N ILE A 113 0.27 -6.20 13.78
CA ILE A 113 0.73 -5.36 12.66
C ILE A 113 1.73 -4.33 13.15
N ILE A 114 1.42 -3.60 14.23
CA ILE A 114 2.31 -2.57 14.80
C ILE A 114 3.68 -3.18 15.16
N LYS A 115 3.69 -4.33 15.85
CA LYS A 115 4.93 -5.05 16.20
C LYS A 115 5.72 -5.51 14.97
N TYR A 116 5.04 -5.85 13.88
CA TYR A 116 5.71 -6.29 12.67
C TYR A 116 6.34 -5.11 11.93
N LEU A 117 5.61 -4.00 11.82
CA LEU A 117 6.08 -2.76 11.22
C LEU A 117 7.35 -2.23 11.89
N GLU A 118 7.42 -2.29 13.22
CA GLU A 118 8.62 -1.93 14.00
C GLU A 118 9.84 -2.77 13.60
N LYS A 119 9.66 -4.07 13.35
CA LYS A 119 10.75 -4.99 12.96
C LYS A 119 11.24 -4.80 11.53
N LEU A 120 10.40 -4.25 10.65
CA LEU A 120 10.78 -4.07 9.24
C LEU A 120 11.77 -2.92 9.07
N GLU A 121 11.74 -1.92 9.95
CA GLU A 121 12.58 -0.72 9.89
C GLU A 121 12.50 0.00 8.53
N ILE A 122 11.36 -0.11 7.84
CA ILE A 122 11.04 0.56 6.58
C ILE A 122 10.09 1.71 6.90
N PRO A 123 10.28 2.91 6.32
CA PRO A 123 9.35 4.03 6.44
C PRO A 123 7.90 3.64 6.11
N ILE A 124 6.95 4.15 6.88
CA ILE A 124 5.52 3.88 6.71
C ILE A 124 4.80 5.19 6.46
N ALA A 125 3.96 5.21 5.43
CA ALA A 125 3.10 6.31 5.10
C ALA A 125 1.63 5.85 5.04
N PHE A 126 0.73 6.81 5.30
CA PHE A 126 -0.70 6.63 5.16
C PHE A 126 -1.22 7.58 4.08
N SER A 127 -1.99 7.04 3.14
CA SER A 127 -2.67 7.80 2.09
C SER A 127 -4.16 7.56 2.24
N ILE A 128 -4.89 8.61 2.60
CA ILE A 128 -6.32 8.53 2.88
C ILE A 128 -7.06 9.33 1.82
N LEU A 129 -7.98 8.66 1.11
CA LEU A 129 -8.91 9.28 0.19
C LEU A 129 -10.32 9.03 0.71
N SER A 130 -10.97 10.11 1.16
CA SER A 130 -12.35 10.14 1.63
C SER A 130 -13.07 11.28 0.93
N TRP A 131 -14.28 11.03 0.45
CA TRP A 131 -15.07 12.05 -0.26
C TRP A 131 -16.46 12.32 0.33
N GLY A 132 -16.96 11.49 1.26
CA GLY A 132 -18.27 11.67 1.88
C GLY A 132 -19.42 11.44 0.90
N MET A 133 -20.37 10.58 1.24
CA MET A 133 -21.65 10.54 0.53
C MET A 133 -22.46 11.78 0.91
N VAL A 134 -22.88 12.57 -0.08
CA VAL A 134 -23.94 13.56 0.13
C VAL A 134 -25.23 12.77 0.20
N GLU A 135 -25.83 12.66 1.39
CA GLU A 135 -27.19 12.14 1.50
C GLU A 135 -28.11 13.08 0.70
N ASP A 136 -28.82 12.53 -0.30
CA ASP A 136 -29.96 13.23 -0.89
C ASP A 136 -30.98 13.45 0.23
N ARG A 137 -31.02 14.67 0.77
CA ARG A 137 -32.07 15.07 1.68
C ARG A 137 -33.38 15.05 0.92
N ASN A 138 -34.14 13.98 1.08
CA ASN A 138 -35.57 13.98 0.79
C ASN A 138 -36.26 14.76 1.92
N ASP A 139 -36.11 16.10 1.89
CA ASP A 139 -36.94 17.03 2.65
C ASP A 139 -38.22 17.36 1.85
#